data_AF-A0A317HJB2-F1
#
_entry.id   AF-A0A317HJB2-F1
#
_cell.length_a   1.000
_cell.length_b   1.000
_cell.length_c   1.000
_cell.angle_alpha   90.00
_cell.angle_beta   90.00
_cell.angle_gamma   90.00
#
_symmetry.space_group_name_H-M   'P 1'
#
loop_
_entity.id
_entity.type
_entity.pdbx_description
1 polymer ?
#
loop_
_entity_poly.entity_id
_entity_poly.type
_entity_poly.pdbx_seq_one_letter_code
_entity_poly.pdbx_strand_id
1 'polypeptide(L)'
;MDHDVVFVESIANAYSHIKRMSPDLIVVCLSADDADGCQVLSMLKLDTETSRIPIVTYTTPDSQASESDGDGEDDEFNPAFALSMN
;
A
#
# COMPACT_ATOMS: atom_id res chain seq x y z
N MET A 1 19.53 -17.87 -13.21
CA MET A 1 18.22 -17.29 -13.60
C MET A 1 18.45 -15.80 -13.60
N ASP A 2 18.58 -15.21 -14.79
CA ASP A 2 18.77 -13.77 -14.97
C ASP A 2 17.39 -13.11 -14.98
N HIS A 3 17.19 -12.02 -14.25
CA HIS A 3 15.92 -11.30 -14.19
C HIS A 3 16.21 -9.85 -14.57
N ASP A 4 15.52 -9.34 -15.60
CA ASP A 4 15.61 -7.94 -15.99
C ASP A 4 14.69 -7.13 -15.07
N VAL A 5 15.27 -6.22 -14.29
CA VAL A 5 14.55 -5.40 -13.31
C VAL A 5 14.53 -3.96 -13.80
N VAL A 6 13.32 -3.44 -14.02
CA VAL A 6 13.10 -2.06 -14.43
C VAL A 6 12.44 -1.29 -13.29
N PHE A 7 13.09 -0.23 -12.83
CA PHE A 7 12.54 0.68 -11.82
C PHE A 7 11.73 1.78 -12.49
N VAL A 8 10.54 2.04 -11.96
CA VAL A 8 9.68 3.13 -12.41
C VAL A 8 9.39 4.04 -11.23
N GLU A 9 9.92 5.26 -11.28
CA GLU A 9 9.77 6.26 -10.20
C GLU A 9 8.53 7.15 -10.40
N SER A 10 7.98 7.19 -11.61
CA SER A 10 6.81 8.01 -11.94
C SER A 10 5.57 7.16 -12.17
N ILE A 11 4.63 7.28 -11.25
CA ILE A 11 3.30 6.65 -11.30
C ILE A 11 2.56 7.00 -12.60
N ALA A 12 2.70 8.24 -13.08
CA ALA A 12 2.05 8.72 -14.30
C ALA A 12 2.44 7.93 -15.55
N ASN A 13 3.68 7.45 -15.61
CA ASN A 13 4.19 6.68 -16.75
C ASN A 13 4.18 5.17 -16.50
N ALA A 14 4.02 4.73 -15.25
CA ALA A 14 4.10 3.31 -14.86
C ALA A 14 3.14 2.43 -15.66
N TYR A 15 1.88 2.84 -15.81
CA TYR A 15 0.89 2.06 -16.54
C TYR A 15 1.30 1.82 -18.01
N SER A 16 1.71 2.86 -18.73
CA SER A 16 2.16 2.74 -20.13
C SER A 16 3.41 1.88 -20.28
N HIS A 17 4.32 1.94 -19.31
CA HIS A 17 5.53 1.13 -19.27
C HIS A 17 5.22 -0.35 -19.03
N ILE A 18 4.36 -0.65 -18.06
CA ILE A 18 3.91 -2.02 -17.75
C ILE A 18 3.24 -2.64 -18.97
N LYS A 19 2.37 -1.88 -19.65
CA LYS A 19 1.67 -2.36 -20.84
C LYS A 19 2.63 -2.70 -21.99
N ARG A 20 3.62 -1.86 -22.24
CA ARG A 20 4.61 -2.08 -23.31
C ARG A 20 5.60 -3.19 -23.02
N MET A 21 6.02 -3.35 -21.77
CA MET A 21 7.00 -4.37 -21.39
C MET A 21 6.36 -5.73 -21.10
N SER A 22 5.10 -5.75 -20.67
CA SER A 22 4.39 -6.98 -20.26
C SER A 22 5.22 -7.85 -19.30
N PRO A 23 5.59 -7.32 -18.12
CA PRO A 23 6.43 -8.06 -17.16
C PRO A 23 5.69 -9.27 -16.58
N ASP A 24 6.43 -10.27 -16.14
CA ASP A 24 5.88 -11.45 -15.45
C ASP A 24 5.53 -11.19 -13.98
N LEU A 25 6.01 -10.08 -13.40
CA LEU A 25 5.77 -9.70 -12.01
C LEU A 25 5.87 -8.17 -11.85
N ILE A 26 4.97 -7.59 -11.06
CA ILE A 26 5.01 -6.17 -10.68
C ILE A 26 5.15 -6.07 -9.17
N VAL A 27 6.13 -5.30 -8.70
CA VAL A 27 6.31 -4.97 -7.28
C VAL A 27 5.98 -3.49 -7.08
N VAL A 28 5.00 -3.21 -6.22
CA VAL A 28 4.57 -1.84 -5.91
C VAL A 28 4.79 -1.57 -4.43
N CYS A 29 5.58 -0.55 -4.12
CA CYS A 29 5.79 -0.05 -2.77
C CYS A 29 4.91 1.18 -2.56
N LEU A 30 3.96 1.12 -1.63
CA LEU A 30 3.06 2.24 -1.36
C LEU A 30 2.66 2.30 0.11
N SER A 31 2.57 3.51 0.62
CA SER A 31 2.09 3.77 1.99
C SER A 31 0.58 3.52 2.08
N ALA A 32 0.07 3.28 3.29
CA ALA A 32 -1.36 3.07 3.49
C ALA A 32 -2.22 4.28 3.05
N ASP A 33 -1.67 5.50 3.10
CA ASP A 33 -2.32 6.76 2.68
C ASP A 33 -2.07 7.12 1.20
N ASP A 34 -1.36 6.28 0.44
CA ASP A 34 -0.98 6.56 -0.95
C ASP A 34 -2.14 6.31 -1.92
N ALA A 35 -3.00 7.32 -2.09
CA ALA A 35 -4.17 7.26 -2.95
C ALA A 35 -3.81 7.03 -4.43
N ASP A 36 -2.74 7.66 -4.92
CA ASP A 36 -2.27 7.54 -6.30
C ASP A 36 -1.81 6.10 -6.63
N GLY A 37 -1.08 5.46 -5.72
CA GLY A 37 -0.66 4.06 -5.84
C GLY A 37 -1.86 3.11 -5.85
N CYS A 38 -2.85 3.34 -4.98
CA CYS A 38 -4.10 2.58 -4.99
C CYS A 38 -4.88 2.73 -6.30
N GLN A 39 -4.87 3.93 -6.89
CA GLN A 39 -5.50 4.19 -8.18
C GLN A 39 -4.81 3.43 -9.32
N VAL A 40 -3.47 3.41 -9.36
CA VAL A 40 -2.72 2.62 -10.36
C VAL A 40 -2.97 1.13 -10.21
N LEU A 41 -2.95 0.60 -8.99
CA LEU A 41 -3.29 -0.80 -8.73
C LEU A 41 -4.69 -1.15 -9.26
N SER A 42 -5.65 -0.24 -9.07
CA SER A 42 -7.02 -0.41 -9.58
C SER A 42 -7.05 -0.43 -11.11
N MET A 43 -6.36 0.50 -11.76
CA MET A 43 -6.25 0.53 -13.23
C MET A 43 -5.61 -0.75 -13.78
N LEU A 44 -4.54 -1.25 -13.15
CA LEU A 44 -3.86 -2.47 -13.57
C LEU A 44 -4.74 -3.72 -13.42
N LYS A 45 -5.54 -3.79 -12.36
CA LYS A 45 -6.48 -4.90 -12.13
C LYS A 45 -7.67 -4.88 -13.08
N LEU A 46 -8.12 -3.70 -13.51
CA LEU A 46 -9.26 -3.53 -14.41
C LEU A 46 -8.93 -3.79 -15.88
N ASP A 47 -7.68 -3.58 -16.30
CA ASP A 47 -7.26 -3.87 -17.67
C ASP A 47 -6.96 -5.36 -17.85
N THR A 48 -7.69 -6.02 -18.76
CA THR A 48 -7.58 -7.45 -19.07
C THR A 48 -6.16 -7.91 -19.42
N GLU A 49 -5.34 -7.04 -20.03
CA GLU A 49 -3.97 -7.32 -20.44
C GLU A 49 -3.03 -7.36 -19.24
N THR A 50 -3.18 -6.41 -18.30
CA THR A 50 -2.33 -6.30 -17.12
C THR A 50 -2.86 -7.07 -15.89
N SER A 51 -4.16 -7.38 -15.87
CA SER A 51 -4.83 -8.07 -14.75
C SER A 51 -4.32 -9.52 -14.55
N ARG A 52 -3.73 -10.10 -15.59
CA ARG A 52 -3.10 -11.44 -15.54
C ARG A 52 -1.72 -11.43 -14.87
N ILE A 53 -1.09 -10.26 -14.78
CA ILE A 53 0.25 -10.12 -14.21
C ILE A 53 0.13 -10.13 -12.69
N PRO A 54 0.88 -10.98 -11.97
CA PRO A 54 0.87 -10.96 -10.51
C PRO A 54 1.44 -9.63 -9.99
N ILE A 55 0.73 -9.03 -9.04
CA ILE A 55 1.13 -7.78 -8.39
C ILE A 55 1.40 -8.05 -6.91
N VAL A 56 2.63 -7.79 -6.48
CA VAL A 56 3.03 -7.85 -5.07
C VAL A 56 3.08 -6.42 -4.55
N THR A 57 2.27 -6.15 -3.53
CA THR A 57 2.22 -4.84 -2.89
C THR A 57 2.94 -4.91 -1.55
N TYR A 58 3.89 -4.00 -1.34
CA TYR A 58 4.52 -3.80 -0.05
C TYR A 58 4.02 -2.49 0.54
N THR A 59 3.42 -2.56 1.73
CA THR A 59 2.99 -1.39 2.47
C THR A 59 3.73 -1.28 3.78
N THR A 60 4.25 -0.09 4.06
CA THR A 60 4.88 0.23 5.33
C THR A 60 3.80 0.78 6.27
N PRO A 61 3.68 0.26 7.51
CA PRO A 61 2.80 0.88 8.49
C PRO A 61 3.29 2.30 8.76
N ASP A 62 2.33 3.23 8.87
CA ASP A 62 2.61 4.63 9.21
C ASP A 62 3.40 4.67 10.52
N SER A 63 4.61 5.21 10.48
CA SER A 63 5.43 5.40 11.69
C SER A 63 5.07 6.73 12.36
N GLN A 64 3.78 7.01 12.59
CA GLN A 64 3.37 8.01 13.57
C GLN A 64 3.13 7.34 14.93
N ALA A 65 4.24 7.04 15.60
CA ALA A 65 4.30 7.15 17.05
C ALA A 65 5.03 8.47 17.35
N SER A 66 4.36 9.59 17.09
CA SER A 66 4.73 10.87 17.72
C SER A 66 3.80 11.02 18.92
N GLU A 67 4.29 10.60 20.07
CA GLU A 67 3.73 10.90 21.38
C GLU A 67 3.49 12.42 21.43
N SER A 68 2.24 12.84 21.56
CA SER A 68 1.95 14.22 21.96
C SER A 68 1.96 14.23 23.49
N ASP A 69 2.90 14.99 24.05
CA ASP A 69 3.09 15.32 25.47
C ASP A 69 1.78 15.61 26.25
N GLY A 70 1.84 15.40 27.58
CA GLY A 70 0.78 15.62 28.58
C GLY A 70 0.13 17.02 28.56
N ASP A 71 -0.96 17.32 29.27
CA ASP A 71 -1.42 16.85 30.57
C ASP A 71 -2.95 16.90 30.63
N GLY A 72 -3.55 16.00 31.41
CA GLY A 72 -4.99 15.96 31.66
C GLY A 72 -5.30 14.88 32.69
N GLU A 73 -5.06 15.21 33.96
CA GLU A 73 -5.59 14.48 35.11
C GLU A 73 -7.12 14.32 35.00
N ASP A 74 -7.63 13.26 35.65
CA ASP A 74 -9.03 12.97 36.02
C ASP A 74 -9.77 11.88 35.20
N ASP A 75 -9.65 10.65 35.72
CA ASP A 75 -10.72 9.67 35.97
C ASP A 75 -11.82 9.46 34.91
N GLU A 76 -11.78 8.32 34.20
CA GLU A 76 -12.79 7.26 34.38
C GLU A 76 -12.35 5.98 33.63
N PHE A 77 -12.06 4.93 34.40
CA PHE A 77 -11.77 3.59 33.90
C PHE A 77 -12.99 3.09 33.12
N ASN A 78 -12.92 2.98 31.78
CA ASN A 78 -14.01 2.40 30.99
C ASN A 78 -13.84 0.87 30.90
N PRO A 79 -14.62 0.07 31.67
CA PRO A 79 -14.51 -1.39 31.66
C PRO A 79 -15.07 -2.04 30.38
N ALA A 80 -15.62 -1.28 29.43
CA ALA A 80 -16.20 -1.83 28.20
C ALA A 80 -15.19 -2.54 27.28
N PHE A 81 -13.90 -2.21 27.38
CA PHE A 81 -12.85 -2.94 26.66
C PHE A 81 -12.59 -4.35 27.22
N ALA A 82 -13.07 -4.68 28.41
CA ALA A 82 -12.81 -5.96 29.05
C ALA A 82 -13.85 -7.05 28.74
N LEU A 83 -14.94 -6.74 28.01
CA LEU A 83 -16.11 -7.64 27.95
C LEU A 83 -16.46 -8.24 26.58
N SER A 84 -15.52 -8.31 25.63
CA SER A 84 -15.71 -9.16 24.44
C SER A 84 -14.53 -10.08 24.16
N MET A 85 -14.07 -10.77 25.21
CA MET A 85 -13.32 -12.02 25.12
C MET A 85 -13.69 -12.90 26.33
N ASN A 86 -14.91 -13.45 26.35
CA ASN A 86 -15.19 -14.89 26.38
C ASN A 86 -16.69 -15.19 26.51
#